data_AF-A0A2M8PJF2-F1
#
_entry.id   AF-A0A2M8PJF2-F1
#
_cell.length_a   1.000
_cell.length_b   1.000
_cell.length_c   1.000
_cell.angle_alpha   90.00
_cell.angle_beta   90.00
_cell.angle_gamma   90.00
#
_symmetry.space_group_name_H-M   'P 1'
#
loop_
_entity.id
_entity.type
_entity.pdbx_description
1 polymer ?
#
loop_
_entity_poly.entity_id
_entity_poly.type
_entity_poly.pdbx_seq_one_letter_code
_entity_poly.pdbx_strand_id
1 'polypeptide(L)'
;VVGFATSAAGLGVAPQNSYILDASTSIEQIINNIRASNPQIVVAFGPANSAAELYNGLRAAGWGGQFAYNRAESAAFRDKVNIDEIGGILSASTWTIGATDDISEDFITNYV
;
A
#
# COMPACT_ATOMS: atom_id res chain seq x y z
N VAL A 1 2.62 11.76 2.81
CA VAL A 1 2.26 11.77 1.37
C VAL A 1 3.02 12.83 0.58
N VAL A 2 3.41 13.98 1.17
CA VAL A 2 4.15 15.06 0.47
C VAL A 2 5.43 14.55 -0.22
N GLY A 3 6.26 13.76 0.47
CA GLY A 3 7.51 13.25 -0.12
C GLY A 3 7.29 12.39 -1.38
N PHE A 4 6.29 11.50 -1.38
CA PHE A 4 5.97 10.69 -2.56
C PHE A 4 5.51 11.55 -3.75
N ALA A 5 4.60 12.51 -3.49
CA ALA A 5 4.09 13.41 -4.52
C ALA A 5 5.20 14.30 -5.11
N THR A 6 6.11 14.80 -4.28
CA THR A 6 7.28 15.58 -4.72
C THR A 6 8.21 14.74 -5.59
N SER A 7 8.52 13.51 -5.19
CA SER A 7 9.37 12.61 -5.99
C SER A 7 8.71 12.22 -7.31
N ALA A 8 7.42 11.91 -7.32
CA ALA A 8 6.68 11.59 -8.54
C ALA A 8 6.68 12.78 -9.51
N ALA A 9 6.41 13.99 -9.01
CA ALA A 9 6.46 15.21 -9.81
C ALA A 9 7.87 15.47 -10.37
N GLY A 10 8.93 15.20 -9.58
CA GLY A 10 10.32 15.27 -10.04
C GLY A 10 10.65 14.29 -11.18
N LEU A 11 9.91 13.19 -11.30
CA LEU A 11 10.00 12.22 -12.40
C LEU A 11 9.03 12.53 -13.56
N GLY A 12 8.37 13.69 -13.55
CA GLY A 12 7.39 14.08 -14.56
C GLY A 12 6.04 13.36 -14.45
N VAL A 13 5.79 12.65 -13.35
CA VAL A 13 4.53 11.95 -13.08
C VAL A 13 3.71 12.76 -12.09
N ALA A 14 2.64 13.40 -12.55
CA ALA A 14 1.71 14.09 -11.67
C ALA A 14 0.70 13.11 -11.06
N PRO A 15 0.62 12.97 -9.72
CA PRO A 15 -0.46 12.21 -9.09
C PRO A 15 -1.80 12.84 -9.46
N GLN A 16 -2.71 12.05 -10.05
CA GLN A 16 -3.95 12.60 -10.59
C GLN A 16 -4.98 12.98 -9.53
N ASN A 17 -5.15 12.13 -8.51
CA ASN A 17 -6.14 12.35 -7.45
C ASN A 17 -5.56 11.93 -6.09
N SER A 18 -5.83 12.73 -5.06
CA SER A 18 -5.49 12.41 -3.66
C SER A 18 -6.77 12.27 -2.86
N TYR A 19 -6.94 11.12 -2.21
CA TYR A 19 -8.09 10.85 -1.36
C TYR A 19 -7.64 10.74 0.10
N ILE A 20 -8.39 11.34 1.01
CA ILE A 20 -8.13 11.28 2.45
C ILE A 20 -9.32 10.62 3.10
N LEU A 21 -9.06 9.59 3.92
CA LEU A 21 -10.08 8.99 4.77
C LEU A 21 -10.22 9.83 6.04
N ASP A 22 -11.42 10.37 6.26
CA ASP A 22 -11.76 11.19 7.44
C ASP A 22 -13.20 10.89 7.91
N ALA A 23 -13.70 11.65 8.88
CA ALA A 23 -15.04 11.43 9.44
C ALA A 23 -16.18 11.68 8.44
N SER A 24 -15.93 12.39 7.34
CA SER A 24 -16.91 12.74 6.31
C SER A 24 -16.79 11.90 5.03
N THR A 25 -15.70 11.16 4.88
CA THR A 25 -15.39 10.36 3.69
C THR A 25 -15.32 8.89 4.06
N SER A 26 -16.07 8.03 3.36
CA SER A 26 -16.00 6.58 3.58
C SER A 26 -15.00 5.88 2.66
N ILE A 27 -14.49 4.72 3.08
CA ILE A 27 -13.64 3.87 2.23
C ILE A 27 -14.37 3.48 0.94
N GLU A 28 -15.67 3.21 1.02
CA GLU A 28 -16.49 2.86 -0.15
C GLU A 28 -16.56 4.00 -1.19
N GLN A 29 -16.67 5.26 -0.74
CA GLN A 29 -16.62 6.41 -1.64
C GLN A 29 -15.26 6.50 -2.34
N ILE A 30 -14.17 6.29 -1.59
CA ILE A 30 -12.80 6.29 -2.14
C ILE A 30 -12.64 5.18 -3.19
N ILE A 31 -13.12 3.96 -2.90
CA ILE A 31 -13.10 2.83 -3.84
C ILE A 31 -13.84 3.20 -5.14
N ASN A 32 -15.04 3.75 -5.03
CA ASN A 32 -15.84 4.14 -6.19
C ASN A 32 -15.15 5.22 -7.05
N ASN A 33 -14.52 6.20 -6.40
CA ASN A 33 -13.78 7.26 -7.09
C ASN A 33 -12.52 6.74 -7.80
N ILE A 34 -11.78 5.84 -7.15
CA ILE A 34 -10.63 5.16 -7.77
C ILE A 34 -11.09 4.32 -8.96
N ARG A 35 -12.15 3.53 -8.83
CA ARG A 35 -12.68 2.74 -9.95
C ARG A 35 -13.10 3.63 -11.12
N ALA A 36 -13.77 4.75 -10.85
CA ALA A 36 -14.23 5.68 -11.88
C ALA A 36 -13.05 6.34 -12.62
N SER A 37 -11.96 6.66 -11.92
CA SER A 37 -10.75 7.21 -12.53
C SER A 37 -9.82 6.15 -13.16
N ASN A 38 -10.05 4.88 -12.85
CA ASN A 38 -9.32 3.70 -13.35
C ASN A 38 -7.79 3.89 -13.43
N PRO A 39 -7.11 4.26 -12.32
CA PRO A 39 -5.68 4.48 -12.34
C PRO A 39 -4.92 3.16 -12.49
N GLN A 40 -3.75 3.23 -13.13
CA GLN A 40 -2.84 2.08 -13.23
C GLN A 40 -2.19 1.73 -11.89
N ILE A 41 -1.96 2.72 -11.03
CA ILE A 41 -1.28 2.56 -9.75
C ILE A 41 -2.06 3.29 -8.66
N VAL A 42 -2.26 2.63 -7.52
CA VAL A 42 -2.76 3.25 -6.29
C VAL A 42 -1.67 3.12 -5.22
N VAL A 43 -1.30 4.25 -4.63
CA VAL A 43 -0.34 4.31 -3.52
C VAL A 43 -1.08 4.66 -2.25
N ALA A 44 -1.08 3.74 -1.29
CA ALA A 44 -1.76 3.90 -0.02
C ALA A 44 -0.77 4.22 1.12
N PHE A 45 -1.23 5.05 2.05
CA PHE A 45 -0.54 5.33 3.31
C PHE A 45 -1.58 5.37 4.43
N GLY A 46 -1.26 4.77 5.58
CA GLY A 46 -2.15 4.77 6.73
C GLY A 46 -2.15 3.45 7.52
N PRO A 47 -3.15 3.25 8.39
CA PRO A 47 -3.31 2.02 9.18
C PRO A 47 -3.51 0.79 8.29
N ALA A 48 -2.90 -0.33 8.68
CA ALA A 48 -2.93 -1.60 7.95
C ALA A 48 -4.36 -2.11 7.69
N ASN A 49 -5.24 -2.01 8.69
CA ASN A 49 -6.63 -2.43 8.58
C ASN A 49 -7.38 -1.69 7.47
N SER A 50 -7.29 -0.35 7.45
CA SER A 50 -7.97 0.48 6.45
C SER A 50 -7.35 0.29 5.05
N ALA A 51 -6.03 0.10 4.97
CA ALA A 51 -5.36 -0.19 3.70
C ALA A 51 -5.79 -1.55 3.13
N ALA A 52 -5.93 -2.58 3.96
CA ALA A 52 -6.41 -3.89 3.55
C ALA A 52 -7.88 -3.82 3.08
N GLU A 53 -8.73 -3.10 3.81
CA GLU A 53 -10.12 -2.87 3.41
C GLU A 53 -10.22 -2.16 2.06
N LEU A 54 -9.41 -1.11 1.85
CA LEU A 54 -9.31 -0.43 0.56
C LEU A 54 -8.85 -1.39 -0.55
N TYR A 55 -7.79 -2.16 -0.33
CA TYR A 55 -7.26 -3.09 -1.32
C TYR A 55 -8.29 -4.16 -1.73
N ASN A 56 -8.86 -4.83 -0.75
CA ASN A 56 -9.87 -5.87 -0.97
C ASN A 56 -11.11 -5.29 -1.66
N GLY A 57 -11.55 -4.10 -1.26
CA GLY A 57 -12.67 -3.40 -1.88
C GLY A 57 -12.40 -3.05 -3.34
N LEU A 58 -11.17 -2.62 -3.68
CA LEU A 58 -10.76 -2.36 -5.06
C LEU A 58 -10.74 -3.65 -5.90
N ARG A 59 -10.18 -4.76 -5.37
CA ARG A 59 -10.18 -6.06 -6.06
C ARG A 59 -11.58 -6.59 -6.30
N ALA A 60 -12.43 -6.55 -5.27
CA ALA A 60 -13.83 -6.95 -5.37
C ALA A 60 -14.62 -6.08 -6.37
N ALA A 61 -14.24 -4.81 -6.50
CA ALA A 61 -14.81 -3.88 -7.48
C ALA A 61 -14.22 -4.03 -8.90
N GLY A 62 -13.33 -4.99 -9.14
CA GLY A 62 -12.76 -5.32 -10.45
C GLY A 62 -11.55 -4.47 -10.87
N TRP A 63 -10.93 -3.73 -9.94
CA TRP A 63 -9.73 -2.95 -10.26
C TRP A 63 -8.50 -3.86 -10.35
N GLY A 64 -7.88 -3.89 -11.54
CA GLY A 64 -6.74 -4.75 -11.87
C GLY A 64 -5.37 -4.07 -11.75
N GLY A 65 -5.30 -2.84 -11.24
CA GLY A 65 -4.05 -2.08 -11.20
C GLY A 65 -3.03 -2.56 -10.15
N GLN A 66 -1.91 -1.83 -10.10
CA GLN A 66 -0.82 -2.07 -9.17
C GLN A 66 -1.08 -1.33 -7.85
N PHE A 67 -1.02 -2.06 -6.74
CA PHE A 67 -1.13 -1.47 -5.41
C PHE A 67 0.25 -1.33 -4.77
N ALA A 68 0.51 -0.16 -4.19
CA ALA A 68 1.72 0.13 -3.44
C ALA A 68 1.36 0.54 -2.01
N TYR A 69 1.93 -0.14 -1.03
CA TYR A 69 1.67 0.12 0.39
C TYR A 69 2.93 -0.11 1.23
N ASN A 70 3.34 0.90 1.99
CA ASN A 70 4.60 0.88 2.74
C ASN A 70 4.60 -0.02 3.99
N ARG A 71 3.48 -0.65 4.34
CA ARG A 71 3.37 -1.59 5.46
C ARG A 71 2.71 -2.90 5.05
N ALA A 72 2.89 -3.31 3.78
CA ALA A 72 2.31 -4.55 3.25
C ALA A 72 2.79 -5.79 4.01
N GLU A 73 3.98 -5.74 4.63
CA GLU A 73 4.51 -6.84 5.45
C GLU A 73 3.89 -6.95 6.85
N SER A 74 3.05 -6.00 7.26
CA SER A 74 2.42 -6.06 8.57
C SER A 74 1.42 -7.23 8.64
N ALA A 75 1.46 -8.01 9.72
CA ALA A 75 0.51 -9.11 9.95
C ALA A 75 -0.95 -8.62 9.84
N ALA A 76 -1.26 -7.46 10.42
CA ALA A 76 -2.58 -6.85 10.34
C ALA A 76 -3.09 -6.57 8.90
N PHE A 77 -2.18 -6.39 7.94
CA PHE A 77 -2.52 -6.28 6.52
C PHE A 77 -2.59 -7.67 5.87
N ARG A 78 -1.55 -8.49 6.06
CA ARG A 78 -1.41 -9.82 5.44
C ARG A 78 -2.53 -10.78 5.84
N ASP A 79 -2.97 -10.77 7.09
CA ASP A 79 -4.04 -11.63 7.61
C ASP A 79 -5.41 -11.31 6.98
N LYS A 80 -5.54 -10.16 6.33
CA LYS A 80 -6.79 -9.66 5.73
C LYS A 80 -6.80 -9.68 4.22
N VAL A 81 -5.66 -9.86 3.58
CA VAL A 81 -5.54 -9.89 2.12
C VAL A 81 -5.34 -11.34 1.67
N ASN A 82 -5.93 -11.73 0.54
CA ASN A 82 -5.77 -13.08 0.02
C ASN A 82 -4.29 -13.37 -0.29
N ILE A 83 -3.78 -14.51 0.17
CA ILE A 83 -2.38 -14.92 0.05
C ILE A 83 -1.87 -14.86 -1.39
N ASP A 84 -2.71 -15.23 -2.36
CA ASP A 84 -2.39 -15.23 -3.79
C ASP A 84 -2.24 -13.81 -4.36
N GLU A 85 -2.84 -12.83 -3.71
CA GLU A 85 -2.83 -11.42 -4.12
C GLU A 85 -1.72 -10.61 -3.44
N ILE A 86 -1.16 -11.11 -2.33
CA ILE A 86 -0.07 -10.45 -1.58
C ILE A 86 1.19 -10.32 -2.43
N GLY A 87 1.52 -11.35 -3.23
CA GLY A 87 2.71 -11.36 -4.08
C GLY A 87 2.71 -10.27 -5.17
N GLY A 88 1.55 -9.64 -5.42
CA GLY A 88 1.39 -8.57 -6.39
C GLY A 88 1.45 -7.16 -5.80
N ILE A 89 1.78 -6.96 -4.52
CA ILE A 89 1.79 -5.64 -3.87
C ILE A 89 3.21 -5.10 -3.73
N LEU A 90 3.44 -3.86 -4.16
CA LEU A 90 4.73 -3.19 -4.00
C LEU A 90 4.83 -2.57 -2.59
N SER A 91 5.87 -2.93 -1.86
CA SER A 91 6.17 -2.36 -0.54
C SER A 91 7.54 -1.69 -0.55
N ALA A 92 7.65 -0.60 0.21
CA ALA A 92 8.92 0.06 0.47
C ALA A 92 9.16 0.06 1.97
N SER A 93 10.18 -0.65 2.42
CA SER A 93 10.65 -0.67 3.80
C SER A 93 12.05 -0.08 3.87
N THR A 94 12.41 0.51 5.02
CA THR A 94 13.78 1.00 5.28
C THR A 94 14.74 -0.13 5.65
N TRP A 95 14.23 -1.34 5.81
CA TRP A 95 14.95 -2.54 6.20
C TRP A 95 14.24 -3.77 5.64
N THR A 96 14.99 -4.78 5.22
CA THR A 96 14.46 -6.04 4.69
C THR A 96 15.01 -7.20 5.49
N ILE A 97 14.21 -8.25 5.71
CA ILE A 97 14.68 -9.49 6.37
C ILE A 97 15.80 -10.16 5.56
N GLY A 98 15.90 -9.86 4.26
CA GLY A 98 17.03 -10.31 3.43
C GLY A 98 18.30 -9.47 3.56
N ALA A 99 18.39 -8.54 4.52
CA ALA A 99 19.60 -7.76 4.74
C ALA A 99 20.67 -8.67 5.34
N THR A 100 21.79 -8.83 4.63
CA THR A 100 22.87 -9.79 4.96
C THR A 100 24.01 -9.13 5.76
N ASP A 101 23.74 -8.06 6.50
CA ASP A 101 24.74 -7.48 7.39
C ASP A 101 24.70 -8.17 8.76
N ASP A 102 25.86 -8.31 9.40
CA ASP A 102 26.03 -9.05 10.65
C ASP A 102 25.06 -8.61 11.77
N ILE A 103 24.70 -7.32 11.80
CA ILE A 103 23.75 -6.76 12.79
C ILE A 103 22.31 -7.17 12.45
N SER A 104 21.94 -7.15 11.18
CA SER A 104 20.63 -7.62 10.71
C SER A 104 20.42 -9.12 10.92
N GLU A 105 21.44 -9.96 10.70
CA GLU A 105 21.36 -11.41 10.95
C GLU A 105 21.22 -11.75 12.45
N ASP A 106 21.98 -11.05 13.31
CA ASP A 106 21.88 -11.22 14.76
C ASP A 106 20.52 -10.73 15.30
N PHE A 107 19.96 -9.65 14.73
CA PHE A 107 18.62 -9.18 15.06
C PHE A 107 17.52 -10.19 14.66
N ILE A 108 17.61 -10.78 13.46
CA ILE A 108 16.65 -11.81 13.02
C ILE A 108 16.73 -13.02 13.96
N THR A 109 17.93 -13.51 14.24
CA THR A 109 18.15 -14.71 15.06
C THR A 109 17.63 -14.56 16.49
N ASN A 110 17.68 -13.35 17.05
CA ASN A 110 17.31 -13.09 18.44
C ASN A 110 15.87 -12.59 18.65
N TYR A 111 15.20 -12.07 17.61
CA TYR A 111 13.95 -11.31 17.79
C TYR A 111 12.78 -11.72 16.89
N VAL A 112 13.04 -12.38 15.77
CA VAL A 112 12.01 -12.88 14.83
C VAL A 112 11.83 -14.38 15.02
#